data_AF-A6N0R0-F1
#
_entry.id   AF-A6N0R0-F1
#
_cell.length_a   1.000
_cell.length_b   1.000
_cell.length_c   1.000
_cell.angle_alpha   90.00
_cell.angle_beta   90.00
_cell.angle_gamma   90.00
#
_symmetry.space_group_name_H-M   'P 1'
#
loop_
_entity.id
_entity.type
_entity.pdbx_description
1 polymer ?
#
loop_
_entity_poly.entity_id
_entity_poly.type
_entity_poly.pdbx_seq_one_letter_code
_entity_poly.pdbx_strand_id
1 'polypeptide(L)'
;LKRQLFGLPSRYRDSVRAIRPGLPLFLYNYSTHQLHGIFEATSFGGSNIDPGAWEDSKCPGGESRFPAQVRVATRKICEPLEEDAFRPVLHHYDGPKFRLELTVAEALSLLDIFAEKLFA
;
A
#
# COMPACT_ATOMS: atom_id res chain seq x y z
N LEU A 1 -6.68 -8.87 -4.70
CA LEU A 1 -5.20 -8.80 -4.82
C LEU A 1 -4.60 -10.18 -5.10
N LYS A 2 -4.59 -10.66 -6.36
CA LYS A 2 -4.24 -12.08 -6.65
C LYS A 2 -2.79 -12.45 -6.32
N ARG A 3 -1.84 -11.52 -6.46
CA ARG A 3 -0.40 -11.77 -6.23
C ARG A 3 0.04 -11.63 -4.78
N GLN A 4 -0.81 -11.11 -3.90
CA GLN A 4 -0.47 -10.86 -2.49
C GLN A 4 0.89 -10.12 -2.37
N LEU A 5 1.05 -9.10 -3.21
CA LEU A 5 2.28 -8.34 -3.38
C LEU A 5 1.91 -6.88 -3.60
N PHE A 6 2.54 -5.99 -2.84
CA PHE A 6 2.52 -4.56 -3.08
C PHE A 6 3.80 -4.12 -3.76
N GLY A 7 3.68 -3.08 -4.58
CA GLY A 7 4.79 -2.51 -5.33
C GLY A 7 4.71 -0.99 -5.31
N LEU A 8 5.87 -0.37 -5.12
CA LEU A 8 6.09 1.07 -5.27
C LEU A 8 7.22 1.33 -6.28
N PRO A 9 7.25 2.52 -6.91
CA PRO A 9 8.37 2.93 -7.76
C PRO A 9 9.72 2.83 -7.04
N SER A 10 10.79 2.68 -7.82
CA SER A 10 12.18 2.49 -7.34
C SER A 10 12.66 3.50 -6.30
N ARG A 11 12.16 4.74 -6.35
CA ARG A 11 12.49 5.80 -5.38
C ARG A 11 12.08 5.50 -3.94
N TYR A 12 11.19 4.54 -3.71
CA TYR A 12 10.69 4.18 -2.37
C TYR A 12 11.34 2.91 -1.80
N ARG A 13 12.45 2.44 -2.38
CA ARG A 13 13.16 1.25 -1.86
C ARG A 13 13.54 1.38 -0.39
N ASP A 14 13.96 2.56 0.04
CA ASP A 14 14.34 2.79 1.44
C ASP A 14 13.13 2.77 2.36
N SER A 15 12.00 3.35 1.95
CA SER A 15 10.73 3.28 2.69
C SER A 15 10.26 1.83 2.85
N VAL A 16 10.32 1.04 1.78
CA VAL A 16 9.90 -0.37 1.82
C VAL A 16 10.84 -1.22 2.68
N ARG A 17 12.14 -0.90 2.73
CA ARG A 17 13.12 -1.64 3.56
C ARG A 17 12.82 -1.56 5.06
N ALA A 18 12.13 -0.52 5.51
CA ALA A 18 11.69 -0.41 6.91
C ALA A 18 10.55 -1.37 7.27
N ILE A 19 9.85 -1.92 6.27
CA ILE A 19 8.72 -2.84 6.48
C ILE A 19 9.20 -4.19 7.00
N ARG A 20 8.52 -4.68 8.04
CA ARG A 20 8.76 -5.97 8.69
C ARG A 20 7.47 -6.82 8.65
N PRO A 21 7.58 -8.16 8.67
CA PRO A 21 6.41 -9.01 8.84
C PRO A 21 5.56 -8.59 10.05
N GLY A 22 4.25 -8.63 9.92
CA GLY A 22 3.30 -8.20 10.96
C GLY A 22 2.88 -6.72 10.88
N LEU A 23 3.55 -5.90 10.08
CA LEU A 23 3.19 -4.48 9.95
C LEU A 23 1.86 -4.32 9.18
N PRO A 24 0.88 -3.55 9.69
CA PRO A 24 -0.34 -3.25 8.95
C PRO A 24 -0.02 -2.38 7.74
N LEU A 25 -0.62 -2.71 6.60
CA LEU A 25 -0.44 -2.01 5.34
C LEU A 25 -1.80 -1.70 4.71
N PHE A 26 -1.83 -0.59 3.98
CA PHE A 26 -2.95 -0.15 3.16
C PHE A 26 -2.48 0.01 1.71
N LEU A 27 -3.38 -0.19 0.76
CA LEU A 27 -3.09 -0.04 -0.66
C LEU A 27 -3.82 1.18 -1.20
N TYR A 28 -3.05 2.20 -1.58
CA TYR A 28 -3.59 3.32 -2.34
C TYR A 28 -3.56 3.02 -3.84
N ASN A 29 -4.71 3.09 -4.48
CA ASN A 29 -4.85 2.91 -5.92
C ASN A 29 -4.81 4.27 -6.64
N TYR A 30 -3.70 4.56 -7.33
CA TYR A 30 -3.51 5.81 -8.07
C TYR A 30 -4.50 6.05 -9.21
N SER A 31 -5.14 5.02 -9.75
CA SER A 31 -6.10 5.18 -10.85
C SER A 31 -7.50 5.52 -10.37
N THR A 32 -7.90 4.98 -9.21
CA THR A 32 -9.24 5.20 -8.66
C THR A 32 -9.26 6.16 -7.48
N HIS A 33 -8.09 6.60 -6.99
CA HIS A 33 -7.95 7.45 -5.80
C HIS A 33 -8.54 6.83 -4.52
N GLN A 34 -8.63 5.50 -4.50
CA GLN A 34 -9.19 4.77 -3.37
C GLN A 34 -8.11 4.15 -2.49
N LEU A 35 -8.38 4.12 -1.19
CA LEU A 35 -7.57 3.39 -0.23
C LEU A 35 -8.23 2.05 0.10
N HIS A 36 -7.50 0.97 -0.12
CA HIS A 36 -7.94 -0.39 0.20
C HIS A 36 -7.23 -0.89 1.47
N GLY A 37 -7.96 -1.64 2.27
CA GLY A 37 -7.49 -2.22 3.53
C GLY A 37 -8.42 -3.35 3.98
N ILE A 38 -8.02 -4.18 4.95
CA ILE A 38 -6.79 -4.10 5.76
C ILE A 38 -5.85 -5.24 5.36
N PHE A 39 -4.56 -4.93 5.18
CA PHE A 39 -3.52 -5.90 4.84
C PHE A 39 -2.44 -5.95 5.91
N GLU A 40 -1.63 -7.01 5.88
CA GLU A 40 -0.46 -7.15 6.72
C GLU A 40 0.74 -7.62 5.90
N ALA A 41 1.93 -7.10 6.21
CA ALA A 41 3.18 -7.58 5.63
C ALA A 41 3.46 -9.02 6.07
N THR A 42 3.70 -9.91 5.11
CA THR A 42 4.11 -11.32 5.36
C THR A 42 5.59 -11.55 5.11
N SER A 43 6.30 -10.54 4.60
CA SER A 43 7.75 -10.54 4.40
C SER A 43 8.35 -9.21 4.84
N PHE A 44 9.68 -9.17 4.95
CA PHE A 44 10.39 -7.90 4.87
C PHE A 44 10.18 -7.27 3.49
N GLY A 45 10.23 -5.95 3.44
CA GLY A 45 10.27 -5.24 2.16
C GLY A 45 11.61 -5.42 1.45
N GLY A 46 11.58 -5.43 0.12
CA GLY A 46 12.75 -5.70 -0.70
C GLY A 46 12.62 -5.11 -2.11
N SER A 47 13.62 -5.39 -2.94
CA SER A 47 13.62 -5.01 -4.35
C SER A 47 13.32 -6.22 -5.23
N ASN A 48 12.38 -6.07 -6.15
CA ASN A 48 12.09 -7.01 -7.22
C ASN A 48 11.83 -8.45 -6.73
N ILE A 49 11.07 -8.59 -5.64
CA ILE A 49 10.67 -9.88 -5.04
C ILE A 49 9.96 -10.79 -6.06
N ASP A 50 9.11 -10.21 -6.90
CA ASP A 50 8.54 -10.82 -8.11
C ASP A 50 8.84 -9.89 -9.29
N PRO A 51 9.89 -10.19 -10.08
CA PRO A 51 10.26 -9.41 -11.26
C PRO A 51 9.18 -9.41 -12.35
N GLY A 52 8.38 -10.46 -12.44
CA GLY A 52 7.28 -10.56 -13.41
C GLY A 52 6.00 -9.82 -12.98
N ALA A 53 5.99 -9.21 -11.79
CA ALA A 53 4.88 -8.36 -11.38
C ALA A 53 4.92 -7.01 -12.10
N TRP A 54 3.79 -6.61 -12.68
CA TRP A 54 3.69 -5.36 -13.47
C TRP A 54 4.78 -5.24 -14.54
N GLU A 55 5.07 -6.35 -15.22
CA GLU A 55 6.08 -6.41 -16.27
C GLU A 55 5.80 -5.36 -17.36
N ASP A 56 6.86 -4.70 -17.82
CA ASP A 56 6.78 -3.75 -18.91
C ASP A 56 6.93 -4.50 -20.24
N SER A 57 5.89 -4.44 -21.08
CA SER A 57 5.90 -5.06 -22.41
C SER A 57 7.02 -4.53 -23.31
N LYS A 58 7.57 -3.35 -23.01
CA LYS A 58 8.69 -2.75 -23.76
C LYS A 58 10.06 -3.28 -23.33
N CYS A 59 10.17 -3.84 -22.13
CA CYS A 59 11.42 -4.37 -21.57
C CYS A 59 11.17 -5.76 -20.92
N PRO A 60 10.95 -6.81 -21.72
CA PRO A 60 10.71 -8.16 -21.21
C PRO A 60 11.89 -8.66 -20.37
N GLY A 61 11.62 -9.25 -19.21
CA GLY A 61 12.65 -9.71 -18.28
C GLY A 61 13.44 -8.59 -17.57
N GLY A 62 13.03 -7.33 -17.73
CA GLY A 62 13.57 -6.18 -17.02
C GLY A 62 13.07 -6.05 -15.58
N GLU A 63 13.45 -4.96 -14.92
CA GLU A 63 12.93 -4.62 -13.60
C GLU A 63 11.41 -4.34 -13.66
N SER A 64 10.66 -4.80 -12.65
CA SER A 64 9.25 -4.46 -12.48
C SER A 64 9.05 -2.94 -12.51
N ARG A 65 7.93 -2.46 -13.08
CA ARG A 65 7.54 -1.04 -12.98
C ARG A 65 7.41 -0.56 -11.53
N PHE A 66 7.18 -1.49 -10.60
CA PHE A 66 7.09 -1.23 -9.17
C PHE A 66 8.04 -2.16 -8.41
N PRO A 67 9.35 -1.87 -8.43
CA PRO A 67 10.35 -2.80 -7.91
C PRO A 67 10.52 -2.73 -6.40
N ALA A 68 10.10 -1.67 -5.71
CA ALA A 68 10.10 -1.65 -4.25
C ALA A 68 8.89 -2.45 -3.75
N GLN A 69 9.11 -3.69 -3.31
CA GLN A 69 8.05 -4.68 -3.13
C GLN A 69 8.00 -5.27 -1.71
N VAL A 70 6.81 -5.70 -1.31
CA VAL A 70 6.59 -6.45 -0.07
C VAL A 70 5.45 -7.45 -0.26
N ARG A 71 5.62 -8.68 0.26
CA ARG A 71 4.55 -9.67 0.29
C ARG A 71 3.55 -9.30 1.37
N VAL A 72 2.28 -9.49 1.08
CA VAL A 72 1.19 -9.15 2.00
C VAL A 72 0.22 -10.31 2.16
N ALA A 73 -0.62 -10.23 3.19
CA ALA A 73 -1.83 -11.03 3.32
C ALA A 73 -3.01 -10.09 3.55
N THR A 74 -4.16 -10.43 2.98
CA THR A 74 -5.42 -9.76 3.32
C THR A 74 -5.80 -10.16 4.75
N ARG A 75 -5.82 -9.21 5.68
CA ARG A 75 -6.31 -9.42 7.05
C ARG A 75 -7.82 -9.35 7.10
N LYS A 76 -8.41 -8.40 6.38
CA LYS A 76 -9.86 -8.21 6.30
C LYS A 76 -10.25 -7.68 4.93
N ILE A 77 -11.33 -8.20 4.39
CA ILE A 77 -11.96 -7.66 3.17
C ILE A 77 -12.88 -6.54 3.62
N CYS A 78 -12.61 -5.32 3.17
CA CYS A 78 -13.43 -4.14 3.41
C CYS A 78 -13.73 -3.43 2.08
N GLU A 79 -14.81 -2.66 2.06
CA GLU A 79 -15.05 -1.72 0.97
C GLU A 79 -13.94 -0.65 0.92
N PRO A 80 -13.50 -0.23 -0.27
CA PRO A 80 -12.50 0.82 -0.40
C PRO A 80 -13.00 2.14 0.20
N LEU A 81 -12.06 2.93 0.73
CA LEU A 81 -12.31 4.29 1.18
C LEU A 81 -12.07 5.27 0.03
N GLU A 82 -13.06 6.13 -0.20
CA GLU A 82 -12.93 7.31 -1.06
C GLU A 82 -12.04 8.37 -0.42
N GLU A 83 -11.49 9.26 -1.24
CA GLU A 83 -10.53 10.29 -0.81
C GLU A 83 -11.03 11.11 0.38
N ASP A 84 -12.28 11.56 0.36
CA ASP A 84 -12.88 12.36 1.43
C ASP A 84 -12.86 11.66 2.81
N ALA A 85 -12.87 10.32 2.84
CA ALA A 85 -12.88 9.57 4.08
C ALA A 85 -11.48 9.47 4.73
N PHE A 86 -10.43 9.28 3.94
CA PHE A 86 -9.08 9.10 4.48
C PHE A 86 -8.22 10.37 4.44
N ARG A 87 -8.56 11.35 3.58
CA ARG A 87 -7.80 12.59 3.41
C ARG A 87 -7.63 13.39 4.70
N PRO A 88 -8.64 13.51 5.60
CA PRO A 88 -8.47 14.21 6.88
C PRO A 88 -7.52 13.51 7.86
N VAL A 89 -7.29 12.20 7.69
CA VAL A 89 -6.45 11.40 8.58
C VAL A 89 -4.98 11.47 8.18
N LEU A 90 -4.69 11.47 6.89
CA LEU A 90 -3.32 11.36 6.39
C LEU A 90 -2.60 12.71 6.34
N HIS A 91 -1.31 12.70 6.67
CA HIS A 91 -0.44 13.84 6.41
C HIS A 91 -0.22 14.06 4.91
N HIS A 92 -0.58 15.26 4.44
CA HIS A 92 -0.38 15.71 3.08
C HIS A 92 0.75 16.73 3.00
N TYR A 93 1.57 16.61 1.96
CA TYR A 93 2.48 17.69 1.57
C TYR A 93 1.69 18.79 0.83
N ASP A 94 2.36 19.87 0.44
CA ASP A 94 1.77 20.87 -0.45
C ASP A 94 1.40 20.21 -1.81
N GLY A 95 0.11 19.85 -1.97
CA GLY A 95 -0.45 19.24 -3.17
C GLY A 95 -1.15 17.89 -2.95
N PRO A 96 -1.41 17.10 -4.02
CA PRO A 96 -2.19 15.85 -3.94
C PRO A 96 -1.37 14.66 -3.40
N LYS A 97 -0.20 14.90 -2.82
CA LYS A 97 0.71 13.86 -2.35
C LYS A 97 0.59 13.75 -0.84
N PHE A 98 0.30 12.56 -0.35
CA PHE A 98 0.40 12.24 1.07
C PHE A 98 1.65 11.42 1.36
N ARG A 99 2.07 11.43 2.63
CA ARG A 99 3.18 10.63 3.12
C ARG A 99 2.79 9.16 3.15
N LEU A 100 3.59 8.30 2.53
CA LEU A 100 3.32 6.85 2.51
C LEU A 100 3.53 6.19 3.87
N GLU A 101 4.47 6.70 4.67
CA GLU A 101 4.71 6.24 6.02
C GLU A 101 3.69 6.86 6.98
N LEU A 102 2.96 6.01 7.67
CA LEU A 102 1.96 6.41 8.64
C LEU A 102 2.57 6.44 10.04
N THR A 103 2.18 7.44 10.82
CA THR A 103 2.32 7.37 12.27
C THR A 103 1.37 6.31 12.84
N VAL A 104 1.62 5.89 14.08
CA VAL A 104 0.72 4.98 14.80
C VAL A 104 -0.69 5.56 14.88
N ALA A 105 -0.84 6.86 15.14
CA ALA A 105 -2.15 7.51 15.22
C ALA A 105 -2.90 7.48 13.88
N GLU A 106 -2.22 7.78 12.76
CA GLU A 106 -2.83 7.71 11.42
C GLU A 106 -3.26 6.30 11.06
N ALA A 107 -2.43 5.30 11.39
CA ALA A 107 -2.75 3.90 11.15
C ALA A 107 -3.98 3.44 11.96
N LEU A 108 -4.05 3.80 13.25
CA LEU A 108 -5.20 3.47 14.11
C LEU A 108 -6.48 4.13 13.59
N SER A 109 -6.46 5.42 13.27
CA SER A 109 -7.61 6.13 12.71
C SER A 109 -8.11 5.51 11.41
N LEU A 110 -7.20 5.05 10.53
CA LEU A 110 -7.61 4.34 9.31
C LEU A 110 -8.27 3.00 9.63
N LEU A 111 -7.72 2.22 10.57
CA LEU A 111 -8.32 0.96 11.01
C LEU A 111 -9.74 1.18 11.55
N ASP A 112 -9.96 2.25 12.30
CA ASP A 112 -11.27 2.63 12.83
C ASP A 112 -12.26 2.97 11.71
N ILE A 113 -11.86 3.79 10.72
CA ILE A 113 -12.71 4.10 9.56
C ILE A 113 -13.09 2.83 8.77
N PHE A 114 -12.13 1.93 8.55
CA PHE A 114 -12.41 0.65 7.92
C PHE A 114 -13.33 -0.23 8.77
N ALA A 115 -13.27 -0.12 10.11
CA ALA A 115 -14.12 -0.85 11.04
C ALA A 115 -15.57 -0.33 11.03
N GLU A 116 -15.76 0.99 10.99
CA GLU A 116 -17.09 1.62 10.99
C GLU A 116 -17.88 1.32 9.72
N LYS A 117 -17.22 1.29 8.55
CA LYS A 117 -17.87 0.96 7.28
C LYS A 117 -18.28 -0.51 7.10
N LEU A 118 -18.01 -1.37 8.07
CA LEU A 118 -18.49 -2.77 8.05
C LEU A 118 -19.88 -2.95 8.65
N PHE A 119 -20.41 -1.93 9.34
CA PHE A 119 -21.73 -1.97 9.98
C PHE A 119 -22.74 -1.02 9.34
N ALA A 120 -22.39 -0.38 8.22
CA ALA A 120 -23.26 0.49 7.45
C ALA A 120 -23.86 -0.24 6.24
#